data_AF-A0A1Q4WCW0-F1
#
_entry.id   AF-A0A1Q4WCW0-F1
#
_cell.length_a   1.000
_cell.length_b   1.000
_cell.length_c   1.000
_cell.angle_alpha   90.00
_cell.angle_beta   90.00
_cell.angle_gamma   90.00
#
_symmetry.space_group_name_H-M   'P 1'
#
loop_
_entity.id
_entity.type
_entity.pdbx_description
1 polymer ?
#
loop_
_entity_poly.entity_id
_entity_poly.type
_entity_poly.pdbx_seq_one_letter_code
_entity_poly.pdbx_strand_id
1 'polypeptide(L)'
;MDVPEGFRRTATRDVELGGRAIRRGDKVVVYHASANRDGAVFPDPDRFDATRSPNDHVSFGYGPHFCLGAQLARLQLRSALRCLVERLPGLRLVPGRPPRRLVSNFQNGLKSLWVQWG
;
A
#
# COMPACT_ATOMS: atom_id res chain seq x y z
N MET A 1 4.43 11.33 10.78
CA MET A 1 4.53 11.88 9.42
C MET A 1 4.36 10.72 8.46
N ASP A 2 3.11 10.43 8.10
CA ASP A 2 2.75 9.34 7.20
C ASP A 2 3.37 9.60 5.83
N VAL A 3 4.25 8.71 5.40
CA VAL A 3 4.96 8.88 4.13
C VAL A 3 4.09 8.25 3.03
N PRO A 4 3.46 9.04 2.14
CA PRO A 4 2.48 8.49 1.23
C PRO A 4 3.16 7.84 0.03
N GLU A 5 2.65 6.69 -0.39
CA GLU A 5 2.96 6.10 -1.70
C GLU A 5 2.28 6.94 -2.80
N GLY A 6 3.06 7.73 -3.53
CA GLY A 6 2.56 8.65 -4.55
C GLY A 6 2.94 8.26 -5.98
N PHE A 7 1.95 7.91 -6.81
CA PHE A 7 2.15 7.77 -8.25
C PHE A 7 1.79 9.08 -8.94
N ARG A 8 2.72 9.64 -9.71
CA ARG A 8 2.52 10.95 -10.37
C ARG A 8 1.92 10.80 -11.76
N ARG A 9 1.10 11.78 -12.15
CA ARG A 9 0.62 12.05 -13.52
C ARG A 9 0.92 13.49 -13.91
N THR A 10 0.82 13.79 -15.20
CA THR A 10 0.89 15.16 -15.74
C THR A 10 -0.41 15.44 -16.48
N ALA A 11 -1.08 16.55 -16.15
CA ALA A 11 -2.27 16.96 -16.88
C ALA A 11 -1.89 17.38 -18.32
N THR A 12 -2.52 16.75 -19.33
CA THR A 12 -2.24 17.04 -20.75
C THR A 12 -3.09 18.20 -21.29
N ARG A 13 -4.15 18.55 -20.56
CA ARG A 13 -5.07 19.67 -20.80
C ARG A 13 -5.61 20.18 -19.47
N ASP A 14 -6.23 21.35 -19.48
CA ASP A 14 -7.02 21.84 -18.35
C ASP A 14 -8.18 20.86 -18.07
N VAL A 15 -8.40 20.57 -16.79
CA VAL A 15 -9.40 19.61 -16.32
C VAL A 15 -9.84 19.93 -14.89
N GLU A 16 -11.07 19.57 -14.53
CA GLU A 16 -11.55 19.60 -13.16
C GLU A 16 -11.55 18.19 -12.56
N LEU A 17 -11.05 18.05 -11.33
CA LEU A 17 -11.03 16.79 -10.58
C LEU A 17 -11.43 17.06 -9.13
N GLY A 18 -12.47 16.40 -8.64
CA GLY A 18 -12.96 16.58 -7.27
C GLY A 18 -13.32 18.03 -6.94
N GLY A 19 -13.91 18.77 -7.89
CA GLY A 19 -14.26 20.19 -7.73
C GLY A 19 -13.06 21.14 -7.78
N ARG A 20 -11.87 20.68 -8.19
CA ARG A 20 -10.64 21.49 -8.27
C ARG A 20 -10.14 21.57 -9.71
N ALA A 21 -9.88 22.79 -10.17
CA ALA A 21 -9.25 23.03 -11.47
C ALA A 21 -7.76 22.63 -11.43
N ILE A 22 -7.34 21.88 -12.44
CA ILE A 22 -5.96 21.44 -12.69
C ILE A 22 -5.57 21.94 -14.09
N ARG A 23 -4.46 22.67 -14.20
CA ARG A 23 -4.02 23.26 -15.46
C ARG A 23 -3.16 22.29 -16.26
N ARG A 24 -3.13 22.46 -17.57
CA ARG A 24 -2.20 21.75 -18.45
C ARG A 24 -0.77 21.90 -17.94
N GLY A 25 -0.06 20.77 -17.79
CA GLY A 25 1.33 20.72 -17.33
C GLY A 25 1.47 20.40 -15.84
N ASP A 26 0.42 20.62 -15.04
CA ASP A 26 0.43 20.38 -13.59
C ASP A 26 0.73 18.92 -13.25
N LYS A 27 1.39 18.73 -12.10
CA LYS A 27 1.70 17.40 -11.57
C LYS A 27 0.64 17.01 -10.56
N VAL A 28 0.00 15.88 -10.81
CA VAL A 28 -1.02 15.31 -9.92
C VAL A 28 -0.44 14.05 -9.30
N VAL A 29 -0.42 13.98 -7.97
CA VAL A 29 0.01 12.79 -7.24
C VAL A 29 -1.22 12.02 -6.79
N VAL A 30 -1.28 10.74 -7.14
CA VAL A 30 -2.33 9.83 -6.72
C VAL A 30 -1.85 9.06 -5.51
N TYR A 31 -2.56 9.23 -4.39
CA TYR A 31 -2.25 8.56 -3.12
C TYR A 31 -3.11 7.31 -2.94
N HIS A 32 -2.62 6.16 -3.41
CA HIS A 32 -3.33 4.89 -3.26
C HIS A 32 -3.60 4.53 -1.80
N ALA A 33 -2.69 4.88 -0.88
CA ALA A 33 -2.87 4.63 0.55
C ALA A 33 -4.08 5.36 1.16
N SER A 34 -4.44 6.52 0.61
CA SER A 34 -5.65 7.27 1.00
C SER A 34 -6.88 6.66 0.35
N ALA A 35 -6.84 6.39 -0.96
CA ALA A 35 -7.96 5.75 -1.67
C ALA A 35 -8.34 4.38 -1.07
N ASN A 36 -7.36 3.59 -0.64
CA ASN A 36 -7.57 2.29 0.03
C ASN A 36 -8.14 2.41 1.46
N ARG A 37 -8.35 3.64 1.95
CA ARG A 37 -9.02 3.96 3.22
C ARG A 37 -10.26 4.83 3.02
N ASP A 38 -10.72 4.99 1.79
CA ASP A 38 -11.92 5.79 1.51
C ASP A 38 -13.15 5.12 2.14
N GLY A 39 -13.77 5.79 3.10
CA GLY A 39 -14.96 5.29 3.80
C GLY A 39 -16.20 5.16 2.91
N ALA A 40 -16.21 5.79 1.73
CA ALA A 40 -17.27 5.60 0.74
C ALA A 40 -17.15 4.26 0.00
N VAL A 41 -15.97 3.63 0.02
CA VAL A 41 -15.68 2.36 -0.68
C VAL A 41 -15.48 1.22 0.32
N PHE A 42 -14.79 1.48 1.42
CA PHE A 42 -14.43 0.48 2.43
C PHE A 42 -15.11 0.80 3.76
N PRO A 43 -16.12 0.02 4.18
CA PRO A 43 -16.65 0.09 5.54
C PRO A 43 -15.56 -0.24 6.56
N ASP A 44 -15.50 0.52 7.65
CA ASP A 44 -14.45 0.45 8.68
C ASP A 44 -13.02 0.43 8.07
N PRO A 45 -12.62 1.50 7.35
CA PRO A 45 -11.42 1.48 6.51
C PRO A 45 -10.11 1.31 7.30
N ASP A 46 -10.11 1.70 8.58
CA ASP A 46 -8.95 1.57 9.47
C ASP A 46 -8.85 0.21 10.16
N ARG A 47 -9.92 -0.60 10.11
CA ARG A 47 -9.90 -1.96 10.63
C ARG A 47 -9.16 -2.88 9.66
N PHE A 48 -8.13 -3.57 10.17
CA PHE A 48 -7.51 -4.65 9.44
C PHE A 48 -8.41 -5.90 9.48
N ASP A 49 -8.93 -6.28 8.32
CA ASP A 49 -9.70 -7.51 8.12
C ASP A 49 -9.12 -8.29 6.93
N ALA A 50 -8.45 -9.40 7.22
CA ALA A 50 -7.85 -10.27 6.19
C ALA A 50 -8.89 -11.06 5.39
N THR A 51 -10.15 -11.09 5.84
CA THR A 51 -11.26 -11.82 5.23
C THR A 51 -12.17 -10.95 4.37
N ARG A 52 -11.94 -9.62 4.34
CA ARG A 52 -12.73 -8.65 3.59
C ARG A 52 -12.91 -9.08 2.12
N SER A 53 -14.17 -9.16 1.69
CA SER A 53 -14.57 -9.47 0.31
C SER A 53 -15.89 -8.75 -0.01
N PRO A 54 -16.00 -8.02 -1.13
CA PRO A 54 -14.92 -7.70 -2.09
C PRO A 54 -13.83 -6.81 -1.47
N ASN A 55 -12.66 -6.73 -2.11
CA ASN A 55 -11.53 -5.92 -1.65
C ASN A 55 -10.84 -5.23 -2.83
N ASP A 56 -11.53 -4.24 -3.40
CA ASP A 56 -11.16 -3.54 -4.63
C ASP A 56 -10.10 -2.45 -4.41
N HIS A 57 -9.02 -2.82 -3.72
CA HIS A 57 -7.90 -1.91 -3.44
C HIS A 57 -7.11 -1.56 -4.71
N VAL A 58 -6.58 -0.33 -4.76
CA VAL A 58 -5.82 0.21 -5.90
C VAL A 58 -4.30 0.18 -5.69
N SER A 59 -3.79 -0.61 -4.75
CA SER A 59 -2.34 -0.66 -4.46
C SER A 59 -1.48 -1.09 -5.65
N PHE A 60 -2.05 -1.83 -6.61
CA PHE A 60 -1.37 -2.23 -7.85
C PHE A 60 -1.62 -1.26 -9.01
N GLY A 61 -2.23 -0.09 -8.74
CA GLY A 61 -2.69 0.84 -9.77
C GLY A 61 -3.96 0.35 -10.46
N TYR A 62 -4.32 1.03 -11.55
CA TYR A 62 -5.50 0.74 -12.36
C TYR A 62 -5.27 1.15 -13.83
N GLY A 63 -5.99 0.51 -14.75
CA GLY A 63 -5.96 0.83 -16.17
C GLY A 63 -4.68 0.38 -16.89
N PRO A 64 -4.25 1.07 -17.96
CA PRO A 64 -3.10 0.65 -18.81
C PRO A 64 -1.76 0.52 -18.08
N HIS A 65 -1.62 1.17 -16.92
CA HIS A 65 -0.42 1.09 -16.08
C HIS A 65 -0.65 0.23 -14.82
N PHE A 66 -1.63 -0.68 -14.85
CA PHE A 66 -1.77 -1.68 -13.80
C PHE A 66 -0.48 -2.49 -13.65
N CYS A 67 -0.11 -2.79 -12.41
CA CYS A 67 1.17 -3.42 -12.10
C CYS A 67 1.31 -4.76 -12.83
N LEU A 68 2.25 -4.82 -13.76
CA LEU A 68 2.59 -6.04 -14.50
C LEU A 68 2.96 -7.21 -13.57
N GLY A 69 3.58 -6.90 -12.43
CA GLY A 69 4.01 -7.88 -11.43
C GLY A 69 2.94 -8.28 -10.41
N ALA A 70 1.69 -7.81 -10.52
CA ALA A 70 0.70 -7.96 -9.45
C ALA A 70 0.39 -9.42 -9.08
N GLN A 71 0.38 -10.33 -10.07
CA GLN A 71 0.15 -11.75 -9.80
C GLN A 71 1.39 -12.42 -9.19
N LEU A 72 2.59 -12.08 -9.68
CA LEU A 72 3.85 -12.59 -9.14
C LEU A 72 4.05 -12.13 -7.69
N ALA A 73 3.82 -10.85 -7.40
CA ALA A 73 3.94 -10.29 -6.05
C ALA A 73 2.98 -10.99 -5.07
N ARG A 74 1.72 -11.24 -5.48
CA ARG A 74 0.75 -11.99 -4.67
C ARG A 74 1.20 -13.43 -4.42
N LEU A 75 1.73 -14.12 -5.43
CA LEU A 75 2.26 -15.47 -5.27
C LEU A 75 3.44 -15.49 -4.29
N GLN A 76 4.40 -14.58 -4.46
CA GLN A 76 5.56 -14.47 -3.59
C GLN A 76 5.14 -14.19 -2.14
N LEU A 77 4.22 -13.24 -1.92
CA LEU A 77 3.77 -12.90 -0.57
C LEU A 77 3.03 -14.07 0.10
N ARG A 78 2.15 -14.77 -0.62
CA ARG A 78 1.48 -15.97 -0.10
C ARG A 78 2.49 -17.04 0.31
N SER A 79 3.44 -17.34 -0.58
CA SER A 79 4.46 -18.35 -0.32
C SER A 79 5.37 -17.97 0.86
N ALA A 80 5.80 -16.71 0.92
CA ALA A 80 6.66 -16.22 2.00
C ALA A 80 5.95 -16.24 3.36
N LEU A 81 4.71 -15.72 3.43
CA LEU A 81 3.93 -15.71 4.68
C LEU A 81 3.60 -17.12 5.17
N ARG A 82 3.21 -18.02 4.25
CA ARG A 82 2.98 -19.43 4.59
C ARG A 82 4.23 -20.08 5.19
N CYS A 83 5.36 -19.97 4.48
CA CYS A 83 6.64 -20.51 4.94
C CYS A 83 7.05 -19.95 6.31
N LEU A 84 6.87 -18.64 6.51
CA LEU A 84 7.20 -17.96 7.75
C LEU A 84 6.36 -18.47 8.92
N VAL A 85 5.04 -18.62 8.75
CA VAL A 85 4.14 -19.12 9.80
C VAL A 85 4.37 -20.60 10.10
N GLU A 86 4.61 -21.42 9.08
CA GLU A 86 4.83 -22.87 9.25
C GLU A 86 6.20 -23.21 9.87
N ARG A 87 7.25 -22.45 9.53
CA ARG A 87 8.63 -22.78 9.91
C ARG A 87 9.16 -22.02 11.12
N LEU A 88 8.54 -20.91 11.50
CA LEU A 88 8.96 -20.10 12.65
C LEU A 88 7.82 -20.04 13.69
N PRO A 89 7.51 -21.16 14.37
CA PRO A 89 6.53 -21.14 15.45
C PRO A 89 6.98 -20.17 16.55
N GLY A 90 6.00 -19.51 17.19
CA GLY A 90 6.27 -18.53 18.25
C GLY A 90 6.90 -17.22 17.76
N LEU A 91 6.93 -16.96 16.44
CA LEU A 91 7.47 -15.72 15.89
C LEU A 91 6.80 -14.49 16.51
N ARG A 92 7.62 -13.65 17.14
CA ARG A 92 7.19 -12.41 17.80
C ARG A 92 8.22 -11.31 17.65
N LEU A 93 7.78 -10.08 17.85
CA LEU A 93 8.68 -8.92 17.89
C LEU A 93 9.63 -9.03 19.08
N VAL A 94 10.87 -8.57 18.90
CA VAL A 94 11.83 -8.45 20.00
C VAL A 94 11.42 -7.25 20.88
N PRO A 95 11.17 -7.47 22.19
CA PRO A 95 10.85 -6.38 23.12
C PRO A 95 11.91 -5.28 23.12
N GLY A 96 11.47 -4.02 23.19
CA GLY A 96 12.38 -2.87 23.18
C GLY A 96 13.05 -2.56 21.83
N ARG A 97 12.77 -3.33 20.76
CA ARG A 97 13.29 -3.07 19.40
C ARG A 97 12.16 -2.72 18.43
N PRO A 98 11.72 -1.45 18.37
CA PRO A 98 10.58 -1.06 17.56
C PRO A 98 10.85 -1.23 16.05
N PRO A 99 9.82 -1.51 15.24
CA PRO A 99 9.93 -1.50 13.78
C PRO A 99 10.43 -0.14 13.30
N ARG A 100 11.33 -0.13 12.31
CA ARG A 100 11.76 1.11 11.66
C ARG A 100 11.17 1.19 10.28
N ARG A 101 10.56 2.33 9.93
CA ARG A 101 10.01 2.60 8.60
C ARG A 101 11.09 3.07 7.63
N LEU A 102 10.87 2.83 6.35
CA LEU A 102 11.60 3.52 5.28
C LEU A 102 11.21 5.00 5.28
N VAL A 103 12.17 5.86 4.98
CA VAL A 103 11.91 7.28 4.67
C VAL A 103 11.76 7.36 3.16
N SER A 104 10.53 7.29 2.65
CA SER A 104 10.26 7.28 1.20
C SER A 104 8.88 7.80 0.88
N ASN A 105 8.80 8.78 -0.04
CA ASN A 105 7.56 9.31 -0.64
C ASN A 105 6.98 8.42 -1.74
N PHE A 106 7.46 7.18 -1.85
CA PHE A 106 7.01 6.20 -2.84
C PHE A 106 6.67 4.86 -2.19
N GLN A 107 7.43 4.41 -1.19
CA GLN A 107 7.20 3.13 -0.52
C GLN A 107 6.83 3.31 0.95
N ASN A 108 5.67 2.78 1.34
CA ASN A 108 5.34 2.54 2.73
C ASN A 108 5.85 1.17 3.19
N GLY A 109 7.13 1.09 3.53
CA GLY A 109 7.79 -0.15 3.94
C GLY A 109 8.49 -0.07 5.29
N LEU A 110 8.84 -1.23 5.84
CA LEU A 110 9.72 -1.35 6.99
C LEU A 110 11.18 -1.47 6.51
N LYS A 111 12.06 -0.64 7.07
CA LYS A 111 13.51 -0.75 6.92
C LYS A 111 14.08 -1.90 7.75
N SER A 112 13.51 -2.14 8.93
CA SER A 112 13.93 -3.23 9.81
C SER A 112 12.79 -3.67 10.72
N LEU A 113 12.67 -4.98 10.92
CA LEU A 113 11.74 -5.60 11.86
C LEU A 113 12.49 -6.68 12.64
N TRP A 114 12.79 -6.42 13.91
CA TRP A 114 13.50 -7.38 14.76
C TRP A 114 12.52 -8.40 15.32
N VAL A 115 12.76 -9.67 15.03
CA VAL A 115 11.91 -10.79 15.43
C VAL A 115 12.73 -11.85 16.17
N GLN A 116 12.06 -12.61 17.02
CA GLN A 116 12.57 -13.81 17.69
C GLN A 116 11.54 -14.93 17.54
N TRP A 117 12.01 -16.17 17.53
CA TRP A 117 11.22 -17.39 17.39
C TRP A 117 11.89 -18.50 18.19
N GLY A 118 11.13 -19.51 18.60
CA GLY A 118 11.53 -20.49 19.63
C GLY A 118 10.48 -20.57 20.70
#